data_AF-A0A4S4FKR2-F1
#
_entry.id   AF-A0A4S4FKR2-F1
#
_cell.length_a   1.000
_cell.length_b   1.000
_cell.length_c   1.000
_cell.angle_alpha   90.00
_cell.angle_beta   90.00
_cell.angle_gamma   90.00
#
_symmetry.space_group_name_H-M   'P 1'
#
loop_
_entity.id
_entity.type
_entity.pdbx_description
1 polymer ?
#
loop_
_entity_poly.entity_id
_entity_poly.type
_entity_poly.pdbx_seq_one_letter_code
_entity_poly.pdbx_strand_id
1 'polypeptide(L)'
;MTHSQLTTSTAHRTAAQRLAHVADQLGRRDLTPRRFLRGLAWNCAGIRPDLRGYLDLAVGGRNPISGRGFRRRFDDGTDGQVRHFAGVAVAPVLLGDRFTGFALRWFLRDSPDSADGRLSEAALRFAHALRSGEVSVRDAGSWIRQNLVA
;
A
#
# COMPACT_ATOMS: atom_id res chain seq x y z
N MET A 1 -20.44 12.72 -33.69
CA MET A 1 -19.44 11.70 -33.36
C MET A 1 -18.09 12.40 -33.26
N THR A 2 -17.57 12.59 -32.07
CA THR A 2 -16.21 13.11 -31.88
C THR A 2 -15.57 12.35 -30.75
N HIS A 3 -14.48 11.67 -31.10
CA HIS A 3 -13.81 10.62 -30.36
C HIS A 3 -13.26 11.07 -29.01
N SER A 4 -13.41 10.15 -28.05
CA SER A 4 -12.75 10.06 -26.75
C SER A 4 -11.30 10.57 -26.74
N GLN A 5 -11.05 11.60 -25.94
CA GLN A 5 -9.72 11.87 -25.37
C GLN A 5 -9.79 11.76 -23.85
N LEU A 6 -9.59 10.55 -23.32
CA LEU A 6 -9.35 10.31 -21.90
C LEU A 6 -8.42 9.10 -21.72
N THR A 7 -7.33 9.06 -22.49
CA THR A 7 -6.16 8.24 -22.20
C THR A 7 -5.11 9.13 -21.54
N THR A 8 -5.36 9.62 -20.32
CA THR A 8 -4.28 10.14 -19.49
C THR A 8 -3.31 9.00 -19.22
N SER A 9 -2.23 9.04 -19.99
CA SER A 9 -1.09 8.15 -20.01
C SER A 9 -0.65 7.73 -18.61
N THR A 10 -0.63 6.42 -18.38
CA THR A 10 0.08 5.80 -17.25
C THR A 10 1.58 6.08 -17.27
N ALA A 11 2.14 6.59 -18.38
CA ALA A 11 3.57 6.81 -18.57
C ALA A 11 4.15 7.99 -17.77
N HIS A 12 3.32 8.86 -17.17
CA HIS A 12 3.80 10.03 -16.39
C HIS A 12 3.51 9.96 -14.88
N ARG A 13 3.02 8.83 -14.36
CA ARG A 13 2.75 8.70 -12.92
C ARG A 13 3.97 8.18 -12.16
N THR A 14 4.30 8.87 -11.06
CA THR A 14 5.26 8.36 -10.08
C THR A 14 4.76 7.06 -9.43
N ALA A 15 5.61 6.30 -8.75
CA ALA A 15 5.20 5.07 -8.07
C ALA A 15 4.14 5.33 -7.00
N ALA A 16 4.28 6.41 -6.21
CA ALA A 16 3.26 6.80 -5.23
C ALA A 16 1.92 7.17 -5.87
N GLN A 17 1.93 7.84 -7.04
CA GLN A 17 0.71 8.12 -7.80
C GLN A 17 0.10 6.85 -8.40
N ARG A 18 0.92 5.87 -8.82
CA ARG A 18 0.45 4.56 -9.27
C ARG A 18 -0.20 3.77 -8.14
N LEU A 19 0.36 3.81 -6.93
CA LEU A 19 -0.25 3.23 -5.73
C LEU A 19 -1.65 3.84 -5.46
N ALA A 20 -1.76 5.17 -5.46
CA ALA A 20 -3.05 5.84 -5.31
C ALA A 20 -4.06 5.44 -6.40
N HIS A 21 -3.60 5.30 -7.64
CA HIS A 21 -4.44 4.88 -8.75
C HIS A 21 -4.96 3.44 -8.58
N VAL A 22 -4.11 2.51 -8.13
CA VAL A 22 -4.55 1.14 -7.82
C VAL A 22 -5.62 1.16 -6.73
N ALA A 23 -5.43 1.98 -5.69
CA ALA A 23 -6.43 2.15 -4.63
C ALA A 23 -7.77 2.69 -5.17
N ASP A 24 -7.76 3.69 -6.08
CA ASP A 24 -8.99 4.18 -6.71
C ASP A 24 -9.73 3.07 -7.47
N GLN A 25 -8.99 2.25 -8.22
CA GLN A 25 -9.58 1.15 -9.00
C GLN A 25 -10.20 0.07 -8.10
N LEU A 26 -9.57 -0.22 -6.96
CA LEU A 26 -10.12 -1.15 -5.97
C LEU A 26 -11.31 -0.54 -5.23
N GLY A 27 -11.27 0.75 -4.91
CA GLY A 27 -12.31 1.47 -4.18
C GLY A 27 -13.65 1.50 -4.92
N ARG A 28 -13.62 1.52 -6.26
CA ARG A 28 -14.81 1.44 -7.12
C ARG A 28 -15.58 0.12 -7.03
N ARG A 29 -14.97 -0.94 -6.47
CA ARG A 29 -15.55 -2.30 -6.43
C ARG A 29 -16.35 -2.59 -5.16
N ASP A 30 -16.60 -1.58 -4.32
CA ASP A 30 -17.38 -1.69 -3.08
C ASP A 30 -16.94 -2.85 -2.18
N LEU A 31 -15.62 -3.04 -2.08
CA LEU A 31 -15.03 -4.13 -1.32
C LEU A 31 -15.11 -3.86 0.17
N THR A 32 -15.23 -4.92 0.97
CA THR A 32 -14.98 -4.81 2.41
C THR A 32 -13.51 -4.39 2.65
N PRO A 33 -13.19 -3.65 3.73
CA PRO A 33 -11.83 -3.19 4.01
C PRO A 33 -10.78 -4.31 3.98
N ARG A 34 -11.12 -5.50 4.48
CA ARG A 34 -10.23 -6.68 4.45
C ARG A 34 -9.95 -7.15 3.02
N ARG A 35 -10.98 -7.22 2.16
CA ARG A 35 -10.82 -7.60 0.75
C ARG A 35 -10.07 -6.51 -0.03
N PHE A 36 -10.31 -5.25 0.27
CA PHE A 36 -9.57 -4.11 -0.29
C PHE A 36 -8.08 -4.22 0.01
N LEU A 37 -7.69 -4.38 1.29
CA LEU A 37 -6.28 -4.45 1.70
C LEU A 37 -5.54 -5.64 1.09
N ARG A 38 -6.21 -6.81 0.99
CA ARG A 38 -5.65 -7.97 0.26
C ARG A 38 -5.49 -7.69 -1.23
N GLY A 39 -6.48 -7.04 -1.85
CA GLY A 39 -6.40 -6.62 -3.25
C GLY A 39 -5.25 -5.65 -3.49
N LEU A 40 -5.06 -4.68 -2.59
CA LEU A 40 -3.97 -3.70 -2.68
C LEU A 40 -2.61 -4.40 -2.59
N ALA A 41 -2.43 -5.28 -1.61
CA ALA A 41 -1.19 -6.03 -1.45
C ALA A 41 -0.88 -6.96 -2.64
N TRP A 42 -1.89 -7.61 -3.22
CA TRP A 42 -1.71 -8.40 -4.44
C TRP A 42 -1.22 -7.53 -5.60
N ASN A 43 -1.86 -6.40 -5.86
CA ASN A 43 -1.53 -5.55 -7.01
C ASN A 43 -0.23 -4.76 -6.84
N CYS A 44 0.14 -4.39 -5.60
CA CYS A 44 1.25 -3.48 -5.32
C CYS A 44 2.50 -4.19 -4.76
N ALA A 45 2.33 -5.35 -4.11
CA ALA A 45 3.41 -6.12 -3.51
C ALA A 45 3.44 -7.60 -3.98
N GLY A 46 2.53 -8.02 -4.85
CA GLY A 46 2.45 -9.40 -5.31
C GLY A 46 2.10 -10.42 -4.22
N ILE A 47 1.59 -9.98 -3.06
CA ILE A 47 1.29 -10.84 -1.93
C ILE A 47 -0.04 -11.56 -2.18
N ARG A 48 -0.02 -12.89 -2.18
CA ARG A 48 -1.22 -13.70 -2.43
C ARG A 48 -2.26 -13.54 -1.31
N PRO A 49 -3.56 -13.60 -1.66
CA PRO A 49 -4.65 -13.47 -0.68
C PRO A 49 -4.94 -14.74 0.12
N ASP A 50 -4.29 -15.86 -0.20
CA ASP A 50 -4.41 -17.17 0.44
C ASP A 50 -3.30 -17.40 1.49
N LEU A 51 -3.21 -18.61 2.08
CA LEU A 51 -2.18 -18.94 3.08
C LEU A 51 -0.74 -18.76 2.54
N ARG A 52 -0.51 -18.77 1.23
CA ARG A 52 0.81 -18.51 0.64
C ARG A 52 1.21 -17.04 0.79
N GLY A 53 0.23 -16.15 1.02
CA GLY A 53 0.47 -14.76 1.38
C GLY A 53 1.35 -14.59 2.61
N TYR A 54 1.36 -15.54 3.58
CA TYR A 54 2.28 -15.50 4.72
C TYR A 54 3.75 -15.68 4.29
N LEU A 55 4.00 -16.56 3.32
CA LEU A 55 5.35 -16.78 2.78
C LEU A 55 5.79 -15.60 1.91
N ASP A 56 4.91 -15.13 1.01
CA ASP A 56 5.18 -13.95 0.18
C ASP A 56 5.50 -12.75 1.07
N LEU A 57 4.71 -12.58 2.13
CA LEU A 57 4.98 -11.59 3.14
C LEU A 57 6.36 -11.87 3.75
N ALA A 58 6.68 -13.04 4.32
CA ALA A 58 8.01 -13.31 4.89
C ALA A 58 9.23 -13.06 3.96
N VAL A 59 9.09 -13.21 2.64
CA VAL A 59 10.21 -13.05 1.67
C VAL A 59 10.24 -11.69 0.95
N GLY A 60 9.30 -10.77 1.24
CA GLY A 60 9.28 -9.44 0.60
C GLY A 60 8.31 -9.29 -0.56
N GLY A 61 7.65 -10.35 -1.02
CA GLY A 61 6.77 -10.32 -2.19
C GLY A 61 7.48 -9.94 -3.49
N ARG A 62 6.74 -9.37 -4.45
CA ARG A 62 7.27 -8.85 -5.72
C ARG A 62 7.24 -7.32 -5.73
N ASN A 63 8.04 -6.68 -6.58
CA ASN A 63 8.02 -5.22 -6.76
C ASN A 63 7.42 -4.81 -8.14
N PRO A 64 6.09 -4.97 -8.36
CA PRO A 64 5.46 -4.66 -9.65
C PRO A 64 5.37 -3.16 -9.95
N ILE A 65 5.48 -2.32 -8.92
CA ILE A 65 5.43 -0.87 -9.02
C ILE A 65 6.75 -0.33 -8.47
N SER A 66 7.76 -0.27 -9.32
CA SER A 66 9.04 0.38 -9.02
C SER A 66 8.96 1.90 -9.25
N GLY A 67 9.78 2.62 -8.50
CA GLY A 67 10.01 4.06 -8.64
C GLY A 67 9.71 4.85 -7.36
N ARG A 68 9.74 6.18 -7.49
CA ARG A 68 9.67 7.13 -6.37
C ARG A 68 8.37 7.96 -6.35
N GLY A 69 8.41 9.14 -5.74
CA GLY A 69 7.31 10.11 -5.68
C GLY A 69 6.58 10.15 -4.35
N PHE A 70 7.15 9.54 -3.33
CA PHE A 70 6.73 9.73 -1.95
C PHE A 70 7.26 11.06 -1.43
N ARG A 71 6.53 11.68 -0.49
CA ARG A 71 7.01 12.86 0.23
C ARG A 71 8.36 12.58 0.86
N ARG A 72 9.23 13.60 0.92
CA ARG A 72 10.61 13.51 1.44
C ARG A 72 10.74 12.78 2.79
N ARG A 73 9.77 12.92 3.70
CA ARG A 73 9.79 12.24 5.01
C ARG A 73 9.62 10.71 4.95
N PHE A 74 9.13 10.20 3.83
CA PHE A 74 8.95 8.77 3.58
C PHE A 74 9.92 8.23 2.54
N ASP A 75 10.52 9.09 1.70
CA ASP A 75 11.46 8.70 0.66
C ASP A 75 12.78 8.18 1.27
N ASP A 76 13.01 6.87 1.13
CA ASP A 76 14.22 6.15 1.54
C ASP A 76 15.27 6.09 0.41
N GLY A 77 14.98 6.70 -0.75
CA GLY A 77 15.80 6.66 -1.95
C GLY A 77 15.68 5.38 -2.77
N THR A 78 14.82 4.43 -2.38
CA THR A 78 14.67 3.15 -3.07
C THR A 78 13.46 3.12 -4.00
N ASP A 79 13.47 2.18 -4.94
CA ASP A 79 12.34 1.93 -5.84
C ASP A 79 11.33 0.92 -5.26
N GLY A 80 11.46 0.52 -3.99
CA GLY A 80 10.69 -0.55 -3.35
C GLY A 80 9.53 -0.09 -2.45
N GLN A 81 9.33 1.21 -2.31
CA GLN A 81 8.46 1.80 -1.28
C GLN A 81 6.97 1.43 -1.42
N VAL A 82 6.47 1.26 -2.65
CA VAL A 82 5.08 0.83 -2.88
C VAL A 82 4.83 -0.58 -2.37
N ARG A 83 5.77 -1.49 -2.63
CA ARG A 83 5.74 -2.87 -2.13
C ARG A 83 5.79 -2.90 -0.61
N HIS A 84 6.69 -2.11 -0.02
CA HIS A 84 6.82 -1.98 1.44
C HIS A 84 5.51 -1.51 2.07
N PHE A 85 4.97 -0.38 1.61
CA PHE A 85 3.72 0.18 2.10
C PHE A 85 2.57 -0.84 2.01
N ALA A 86 2.39 -1.48 0.84
CA ALA A 86 1.28 -2.41 0.64
C ALA A 86 1.42 -3.70 1.47
N GLY A 87 2.65 -4.19 1.66
CA GLY A 87 2.96 -5.32 2.54
C GLY A 87 2.65 -5.02 4.01
N VAL A 88 3.05 -3.84 4.48
CA VAL A 88 2.75 -3.39 5.85
C VAL A 88 1.24 -3.19 6.06
N ALA A 89 0.55 -2.56 5.10
CA ALA A 89 -0.88 -2.26 5.23
C ALA A 89 -1.77 -3.51 5.30
N VAL A 90 -1.39 -4.61 4.65
CA VAL A 90 -2.17 -5.86 4.69
C VAL A 90 -1.88 -6.73 5.91
N ALA A 91 -0.74 -6.52 6.56
CA ALA A 91 -0.28 -7.37 7.65
C ALA A 91 -1.33 -7.54 8.78
N PRO A 92 -2.06 -6.50 9.24
CA PRO A 92 -3.09 -6.66 10.27
C PRO A 92 -4.25 -7.56 9.84
N VAL A 93 -4.52 -7.67 8.53
CA VAL A 93 -5.58 -8.51 7.99
C VAL A 93 -5.16 -9.97 7.87
N LEU A 94 -3.89 -10.23 7.55
CA LEU A 94 -3.36 -11.59 7.42
C LEU A 94 -3.05 -12.21 8.78
N LEU A 95 -2.45 -11.46 9.68
CA LEU A 95 -1.87 -12.03 10.90
C LEU A 95 -2.80 -11.98 12.11
N GLY A 96 -3.82 -11.10 12.11
CA GLY A 96 -4.70 -10.93 13.27
C GLY A 96 -3.90 -10.67 14.55
N ASP A 97 -4.28 -11.30 15.66
CA ASP A 97 -3.61 -11.16 16.97
C ASP A 97 -2.20 -11.79 17.01
N ARG A 98 -1.80 -12.55 15.97
CA ARG A 98 -0.44 -13.12 15.84
C ARG A 98 0.58 -12.13 15.24
N PHE A 99 0.21 -10.85 15.22
CA PHE A 99 0.99 -9.76 14.62
C PHE A 99 2.38 -9.60 15.21
N THR A 100 2.57 -9.91 16.49
CA THR A 100 3.79 -9.62 17.25
C THR A 100 5.06 -10.17 16.58
N GLY A 101 5.15 -11.47 16.28
CA GLY A 101 6.40 -12.06 15.76
C GLY A 101 6.77 -11.68 14.32
N PHE A 102 5.80 -11.25 13.52
CA PHE A 102 6.05 -10.77 12.16
C PHE A 102 6.33 -9.27 12.15
N ALA A 103 5.56 -8.51 12.92
CA ALA A 103 5.79 -7.08 13.12
C ALA A 103 7.18 -6.82 13.71
N LEU A 104 7.64 -7.63 14.67
CA LEU A 104 9.00 -7.53 15.20
C LEU A 104 10.07 -7.71 14.12
N ARG A 105 9.91 -8.63 13.15
CA ARG A 105 10.92 -8.86 12.11
C ARG A 105 10.93 -7.81 11.01
N TRP A 106 9.78 -7.20 10.73
CA TRP A 106 9.64 -6.23 9.65
C TRP A 106 9.74 -4.79 10.12
N PHE A 107 9.08 -4.43 11.23
CA PHE A 107 9.09 -3.07 11.78
C PHE A 107 10.35 -2.77 12.57
N LEU A 108 10.92 -3.72 13.33
CA LEU A 108 12.09 -3.41 14.17
C LEU A 108 13.42 -3.44 13.40
N ARG A 109 13.41 -3.76 12.11
CA ARG A 109 14.61 -3.54 11.28
C ARG A 109 14.87 -2.06 11.07
N ASP A 110 13.81 -1.25 11.06
CA ASP A 110 13.89 0.16 10.74
C ASP A 110 13.62 1.00 11.97
N SER A 111 14.51 1.94 12.25
CA SER A 111 14.28 2.94 13.30
C SER A 111 12.95 3.65 13.04
N PRO A 112 12.10 3.90 14.06
CA PRO A 112 10.85 4.64 13.88
C PRO A 112 11.07 6.05 13.29
N ASP A 113 12.27 6.60 13.44
CA ASP A 113 12.64 7.89 12.87
C ASP A 113 13.13 7.83 11.41
N SER A 114 13.36 6.63 10.87
CA SER A 114 13.75 6.45 9.47
C SER A 114 12.58 6.67 8.51
N ALA A 115 12.91 6.85 7.23
CA ALA A 115 11.91 6.96 6.16
C ALA A 115 11.00 5.71 6.11
N ASP A 116 11.57 4.51 6.22
CA ASP A 116 10.84 3.25 6.23
C ASP A 116 9.99 3.07 7.48
N GLY A 117 10.49 3.48 8.66
CA GLY A 117 9.73 3.47 9.90
C GLY A 117 8.47 4.32 9.79
N ARG A 118 8.62 5.56 9.30
CA ARG A 118 7.50 6.50 9.08
C ARG A 118 6.54 6.01 8.00
N LEU A 119 7.04 5.38 6.93
CA LEU A 119 6.19 4.81 5.87
C LEU A 119 5.39 3.60 6.39
N SER A 120 5.99 2.78 7.24
CA SER A 120 5.33 1.64 7.89
C SER A 120 4.23 2.10 8.85
N GLU A 121 4.50 3.15 9.65
CA GLU A 121 3.50 3.76 10.52
C GLU A 121 2.31 4.31 9.70
N ALA A 122 2.59 5.02 8.61
CA ALA A 122 1.56 5.53 7.72
C ALA A 122 0.71 4.40 7.10
N ALA A 123 1.33 3.27 6.74
CA ALA A 123 0.64 2.08 6.24
C ALA A 123 -0.29 1.45 7.29
N LEU A 124 0.13 1.37 8.56
CA LEU A 124 -0.73 0.91 9.65
C LEU A 124 -1.89 1.85 9.91
N ARG A 125 -1.64 3.16 9.93
CA ARG A 125 -2.69 4.18 10.07
C ARG A 125 -3.73 4.09 8.96
N PHE A 126 -3.28 3.92 7.72
CA PHE A 126 -4.16 3.68 6.57
C PHE A 126 -5.03 2.43 6.76
N ALA A 127 -4.40 1.30 7.12
CA ALA A 127 -5.11 0.04 7.35
C ALA A 127 -6.11 0.14 8.51
N HIS A 128 -5.76 0.86 9.58
CA HIS A 128 -6.64 1.13 10.70
C HIS A 128 -7.85 1.96 10.26
N ALA A 129 -7.62 3.12 9.62
CA ALA A 129 -8.68 4.03 9.19
C ALA A 129 -9.69 3.36 8.24
N LEU A 130 -9.22 2.50 7.33
CA LEU A 130 -10.11 1.71 6.47
C LEU A 130 -10.94 0.70 7.26
N ARG A 131 -10.36 0.08 8.28
CA ARG A 131 -11.02 -0.97 9.08
C ARG A 131 -11.96 -0.40 10.13
N SER A 132 -11.66 0.78 10.69
CA SER A 132 -12.53 1.50 11.62
C SER A 132 -13.65 2.26 10.91
N GLY A 133 -13.52 2.48 9.59
CA GLY A 133 -14.51 3.22 8.79
C GLY A 133 -14.28 4.74 8.79
N GLU A 134 -13.22 5.23 9.42
CA GLU A 134 -12.78 6.64 9.34
C GLU A 134 -12.48 7.07 7.90
N VAL A 135 -11.99 6.14 7.08
CA VAL A 135 -11.77 6.32 5.65
C VAL A 135 -12.55 5.24 4.91
N SER A 136 -13.40 5.65 3.96
CA SER A 136 -14.09 4.69 3.10
C SER A 136 -13.10 4.07 2.10
N VAL A 137 -13.35 2.83 1.65
CA VAL A 137 -12.54 2.22 0.58
C VAL A 137 -12.58 3.01 -0.72
N ARG A 138 -13.63 3.83 -0.95
CA ARG A 138 -13.74 4.72 -2.12
C ARG A 138 -12.79 5.91 -2.03
N ASP A 139 -12.50 6.37 -0.82
CA ASP A 139 -11.62 7.52 -0.56
C ASP A 139 -10.15 7.12 -0.33
N ALA A 140 -9.86 5.82 -0.40
CA ALA A 140 -8.53 5.28 -0.14
C ALA A 140 -7.43 5.90 -1.03
N GLY A 141 -7.71 6.08 -2.33
CA GLY A 141 -6.75 6.72 -3.24
C GLY A 141 -6.54 8.19 -2.93
N SER A 142 -7.59 8.92 -2.54
CA SER A 142 -7.51 10.31 -2.06
C SER A 142 -6.64 10.40 -0.81
N TRP A 143 -6.83 9.50 0.16
CA TRP A 143 -6.02 9.43 1.36
C TRP A 143 -4.53 9.26 1.03
N ILE A 144 -4.19 8.35 0.12
CA ILE A 144 -2.81 8.09 -0.30
C ILE A 144 -2.18 9.34 -0.93
N ARG A 145 -2.91 10.03 -1.83
CA ARG A 145 -2.43 11.28 -2.44
C ARG A 145 -2.18 12.36 -1.39
N GLN A 146 -3.12 12.55 -0.47
CA GLN A 146 -3.04 13.60 0.54
C GLN A 146 -1.98 13.34 1.62
N ASN A 147 -1.63 12.08 1.87
CA ASN A 147 -0.74 11.73 2.97
C ASN A 147 0.67 11.36 2.51
N LEU A 148 0.82 10.70 1.36
CA LEU A 148 2.06 10.04 0.94
C LEU A 148 2.69 10.63 -0.32
N VAL A 149 1.90 11.11 -1.27
CA VAL A 149 2.41 11.60 -2.56
C VAL A 149 3.04 12.98 -2.39
N ALA A 150 4.20 13.18 -3.03
CA ALA A 150 4.91 14.46 -3.09
C ALA A 150 4.18 15.52 -3.92
#